data_AF-A0A511WNV6-F1
#
_entry.id   AF-A0A511WNV6-F1
#
_cell.length_a   1.000
_cell.length_b   1.000
_cell.length_c   1.000
_cell.angle_alpha   90.00
_cell.angle_beta   90.00
_cell.angle_gamma   90.00
#
_symmetry.space_group_name_H-M   'P 1'
#
loop_
_entity.id
_entity.type
_entity.pdbx_description
1 polymer ?
#
loop_
_entity_poly.entity_id
_entity_poly.type
_entity_poly.pdbx_seq_one_letter_code
_entity_poly.pdbx_strand_id
1 'polypeptide(L)'
;MYRNQYGYTFNPYGYDGYFRIQNDQSLVKDVEKAINGEYSAIACYNKLADLAPTQQARQQIYEIRQDEIRHYEAFSNIYKQLTGKQPSPKITEPCPDQYRDGIEAAFLDEQKTTDFYYEIERKAQDLSIKETFRQAAADEQNHAVWFLYFFSFPKRNDHQVRRQQEYGATGALSAPSLTLADMLIYAIQDEYLAQARYEDIRREFGDIQTFVRIQEAEKRHISALNTLFTRYQIPVPSDDASQYVTTPDSVKAAYAAGVQGEIENISMYEKFLLYDLPEDVRTVFTQLRNASLNHLAAFRRGLARMEES
;
A
#
# COMPACT_ATOMS: atom_id res chain seq x y z
N MET A 1 -33.75 -3.53 73.38
CA MET A 1 -33.79 -2.97 72.00
C MET A 1 -33.86 -1.46 72.13
N TYR A 2 -32.70 -0.81 72.10
CA TYR A 2 -32.58 0.65 72.30
C TYR A 2 -32.79 1.36 70.97
N ARG A 3 -33.79 2.25 70.93
CA ARG A 3 -34.01 3.22 69.87
C ARG A 3 -33.27 4.49 70.27
N ASN A 4 -32.20 4.82 69.55
CA ASN A 4 -31.48 6.07 69.73
C ASN A 4 -31.80 7.02 68.58
N GLN A 5 -32.13 8.24 68.97
CA GLN A 5 -32.32 9.44 68.15
C GLN A 5 -30.93 10.07 67.86
N TYR A 6 -30.90 10.99 66.89
CA TYR A 6 -29.96 12.10 66.65
C TYR A 6 -29.45 12.13 65.20
N GLY A 7 -29.90 13.16 64.49
CA GLY A 7 -29.58 13.43 63.09
C GLY A 7 -28.19 14.01 62.88
N TYR A 8 -27.68 13.80 61.68
CA TYR A 8 -26.62 14.60 61.09
C TYR A 8 -27.16 15.25 59.82
N THR A 9 -27.02 16.56 59.79
CA THR A 9 -27.32 17.47 58.69
C THR A 9 -26.52 17.09 57.44
N PHE A 10 -27.23 16.87 56.33
CA PHE A 10 -26.67 16.68 55.00
C PHE A 10 -26.07 18.01 54.52
N ASN A 11 -24.74 18.06 54.34
CA ASN A 11 -24.03 19.19 53.77
C ASN A 11 -23.83 18.95 52.26
N PRO A 12 -24.53 19.65 51.34
CA PRO A 12 -24.61 19.23 49.93
C PRO A 12 -23.43 19.63 49.02
N TYR A 13 -22.38 20.31 49.52
CA TYR A 13 -21.44 21.02 48.63
C TYR A 13 -19.95 20.73 48.84
N GLY A 14 -19.60 19.57 49.42
CA GLY A 14 -18.20 19.22 49.68
C GLY A 14 -17.56 18.33 48.63
N TYR A 15 -18.14 17.16 48.35
CA TYR A 15 -17.42 16.08 47.69
C TYR A 15 -17.35 16.18 46.15
N ASP A 16 -18.42 16.65 45.49
CA ASP A 16 -18.49 16.74 44.02
C ASP A 16 -17.50 17.78 43.46
N GLY A 17 -17.22 18.86 44.22
CA GLY A 17 -16.25 19.89 43.84
C GLY A 17 -14.80 19.40 43.83
N TYR A 18 -14.38 18.63 44.84
CA TYR A 18 -13.00 18.11 44.90
C TYR A 18 -12.73 17.03 43.83
N PHE A 19 -13.71 16.16 43.56
CA PHE A 19 -13.60 15.17 42.49
C PHE A 19 -13.58 15.82 41.10
N ARG A 20 -14.38 16.87 40.87
CA ARG A 20 -14.31 17.66 39.62
C ARG A 20 -12.95 18.36 39.44
N ILE A 21 -12.45 19.04 40.47
CA ILE A 21 -11.16 19.75 40.40
C ILE A 21 -9.98 18.80 40.13
N GLN A 22 -9.98 17.60 40.73
CA GLN A 22 -8.95 16.59 40.47
C GLN A 22 -9.03 16.00 39.05
N ASN A 23 -10.24 15.74 38.56
CA ASN A 23 -10.44 15.26 37.19
C ASN A 23 -10.04 16.31 36.15
N ASP A 24 -10.35 17.59 36.38
CA ASP A 24 -9.99 18.69 35.48
C ASP A 24 -8.47 18.89 35.43
N GLN A 25 -7.76 18.77 36.57
CA GLN A 25 -6.29 18.83 36.59
C GLN A 25 -5.61 17.65 35.88
N SER A 26 -6.19 16.45 35.96
CA SER A 26 -5.70 15.28 35.22
C SER A 26 -5.94 15.44 33.71
N LEU A 27 -7.13 15.91 33.33
CA LEU A 27 -7.48 16.14 31.93
C LEU A 27 -6.56 17.17 31.27
N VAL A 28 -6.28 18.29 31.96
CA VAL A 28 -5.35 19.31 31.43
C VAL A 28 -3.97 18.75 31.13
N LYS A 29 -3.43 17.87 32.00
CA LYS A 29 -2.13 17.22 31.78
C LYS A 29 -2.17 16.24 30.62
N ASP A 30 -3.25 15.47 30.50
CA ASP A 30 -3.41 14.52 29.40
C ASP A 30 -3.53 15.25 28.05
N VAL A 31 -4.28 16.37 27.99
CA VAL A 31 -4.39 17.23 26.80
C VAL A 31 -3.04 17.88 26.47
N GLU A 32 -2.28 18.37 27.47
CA GLU A 32 -0.94 18.90 27.25
C GLU A 32 0.01 17.84 26.66
N LYS A 33 -0.09 16.60 27.14
CA LYS A 33 0.67 15.47 26.59
C LYS A 33 0.27 15.18 25.14
N ALA A 34 -1.03 15.16 24.83
CA ALA A 34 -1.52 14.99 23.47
C ALA A 34 -0.96 16.07 22.53
N ILE A 35 -1.00 17.35 22.93
CA ILE A 35 -0.44 18.47 22.15
C ILE A 35 1.05 18.27 21.84
N ASN A 36 1.83 17.78 22.80
CA ASN A 36 3.27 17.51 22.59
C ASN A 36 3.49 16.31 21.64
N GLY A 37 2.65 15.29 21.73
CA GLY A 37 2.63 14.15 20.81
C GLY A 37 2.40 14.61 19.38
N GLU A 38 1.28 15.30 19.15
CA GLU A 38 0.92 15.85 17.83
C GLU A 38 2.03 16.75 17.26
N TYR A 39 2.58 17.64 18.09
CA TYR A 39 3.66 18.51 17.66
C TYR A 39 4.93 17.74 17.24
N SER A 40 5.23 16.63 17.93
CA SER A 40 6.34 15.74 17.58
C SER A 40 6.05 14.98 16.28
N ALA A 41 4.83 14.46 16.11
CA ALA A 41 4.37 13.77 14.90
C ALA A 41 4.43 14.68 13.66
N ILE A 42 3.93 15.93 13.75
CA ILE A 42 4.01 16.92 12.67
C ILE A 42 5.45 17.12 12.17
N ALA A 43 6.41 17.22 13.10
CA ALA A 43 7.81 17.39 12.78
C ALA A 43 8.40 16.10 12.16
N CYS A 44 8.07 14.93 12.71
CA CYS A 44 8.56 13.66 12.20
C CYS A 44 8.01 13.37 10.80
N TYR A 45 6.72 13.55 10.57
CA TYR A 45 6.08 13.22 9.29
C TYR A 45 6.51 14.16 8.18
N ASN A 46 6.90 15.40 8.50
CA ASN A 46 7.56 16.27 7.52
C ASN A 46 8.88 15.63 7.04
N LYS A 47 9.71 15.16 7.98
CA LYS A 47 10.99 14.52 7.66
C LYS A 47 10.78 13.19 6.91
N LEU A 48 9.80 12.38 7.30
CA LEU A 48 9.49 11.12 6.61
C LEU A 48 9.00 11.35 5.19
N ALA A 49 8.19 12.37 4.93
CA ALA A 49 7.75 12.73 3.59
C ALA A 49 8.94 13.11 2.67
N ASP A 50 9.93 13.82 3.22
CA ASP A 50 11.16 14.16 2.49
C ASP A 50 12.00 12.92 2.16
N LEU A 51 12.09 11.98 3.11
CA LEU A 51 12.81 10.71 2.99
C LEU A 51 12.06 9.63 2.18
N ALA A 52 10.78 9.85 1.87
CA ALA A 52 9.94 8.84 1.27
C ALA A 52 10.47 8.36 -0.10
N PRO A 53 10.57 7.04 -0.32
CA PRO A 53 11.16 6.47 -1.54
C PRO A 53 10.25 6.60 -2.76
N THR A 54 8.96 6.88 -2.56
CA THR A 54 7.97 7.03 -3.64
C THR A 54 7.18 8.32 -3.46
N GLN A 55 6.73 8.90 -4.57
CA GLN A 55 5.87 10.11 -4.55
C GLN A 55 4.54 9.84 -3.84
N GLN A 56 4.00 8.62 -3.97
CA GLN A 56 2.78 8.24 -3.27
C GLN A 56 2.97 8.22 -1.76
N ALA A 57 4.01 7.54 -1.27
CA ALA A 57 4.30 7.51 0.16
C ALA A 57 4.51 8.92 0.69
N ARG A 58 5.25 9.77 -0.05
CA ARG A 58 5.39 11.19 0.28
C ARG A 58 4.04 11.90 0.41
N GLN A 59 3.15 11.76 -0.59
CA GLN A 59 1.86 12.42 -0.60
C GLN A 59 0.97 11.96 0.56
N GLN A 60 0.90 10.66 0.80
CA GLN A 60 0.10 10.10 1.89
C GLN A 60 0.64 10.52 3.26
N ILE A 61 1.96 10.52 3.45
CA ILE A 61 2.58 11.00 4.69
C ILE A 61 2.31 12.50 4.89
N TYR A 62 2.27 13.30 3.81
CA TYR A 62 1.85 14.70 3.91
C TYR A 62 0.37 14.84 4.32
N GLU A 63 -0.52 13.97 3.84
CA GLU A 63 -1.93 13.96 4.26
C GLU A 63 -2.06 13.63 5.74
N ILE A 64 -1.42 12.55 6.21
CA ILE A 64 -1.36 12.20 7.65
C ILE A 64 -0.83 13.38 8.47
N ARG A 65 0.25 14.03 8.01
CA ARG A 65 0.76 15.24 8.68
C ARG A 65 -0.27 16.38 8.75
N GLN A 66 -1.15 16.55 7.76
CA GLN A 66 -2.21 17.56 7.85
C GLN A 66 -3.27 17.19 8.89
N ASP A 67 -3.47 15.89 9.13
CA ASP A 67 -4.40 15.38 10.13
C ASP A 67 -3.84 15.71 11.53
N GLU A 68 -2.54 15.48 11.76
CA GLU A 68 -1.87 15.87 13.02
C GLU A 68 -1.90 17.37 13.28
N ILE A 69 -1.80 18.20 12.24
CA ILE A 69 -1.96 19.66 12.38
C ILE A 69 -3.37 19.99 12.88
N ARG A 70 -4.41 19.33 12.36
CA ARG A 70 -5.79 19.54 12.81
C ARG A 70 -5.99 19.05 14.24
N HIS A 71 -5.41 17.90 14.62
CA HIS A 71 -5.43 17.39 15.98
C HIS A 71 -4.73 18.36 16.95
N TYR A 72 -3.52 18.79 16.62
CA TYR A 72 -2.76 19.79 17.38
C TYR A 72 -3.57 21.08 17.62
N GLU A 73 -4.21 21.62 16.58
CA GLU A 73 -5.03 22.82 16.69
C GLU A 73 -6.27 22.60 17.57
N ALA A 74 -6.95 21.46 17.39
CA ALA A 74 -8.12 21.10 18.20
C ALA A 74 -7.76 20.95 19.68
N PHE A 75 -6.69 20.21 19.99
CA PHE A 75 -6.25 20.01 21.37
C PHE A 75 -5.72 21.29 22.00
N SER A 76 -5.02 22.15 21.23
CA SER A 76 -4.60 23.47 21.69
C SER A 76 -5.79 24.35 22.08
N ASN A 77 -6.88 24.30 21.31
CA ASN A 77 -8.11 25.01 21.64
C ASN A 77 -8.77 24.47 22.91
N ILE A 78 -8.82 23.14 23.08
CA ILE A 78 -9.32 22.50 24.32
C ILE A 78 -8.47 22.93 25.52
N TYR A 79 -7.14 22.89 25.41
CA TYR A 79 -6.25 23.32 26.48
C TYR A 79 -6.47 24.77 26.87
N LYS A 80 -6.65 25.66 25.88
CA LYS A 80 -6.96 27.07 26.13
C LYS A 80 -8.30 27.26 26.82
N GLN A 81 -9.33 26.48 26.46
CA GLN A 81 -10.64 26.53 27.14
C GLN A 81 -10.54 26.08 28.60
N LEU A 82 -9.77 25.02 28.87
CA LEU A 82 -9.61 24.47 30.23
C LEU A 82 -8.73 25.35 31.13
N THR A 83 -7.70 26.00 30.58
CA THR A 83 -6.65 26.67 31.38
C THR A 83 -6.64 28.20 31.26
N GLY A 84 -7.30 28.75 30.23
CA GLY A 84 -7.22 30.16 29.86
C GLY A 84 -5.89 30.57 29.23
N LYS A 85 -4.97 29.63 28.97
CA LYS A 85 -3.62 29.89 28.45
C LYS A 85 -3.37 29.16 27.14
N GLN A 86 -2.47 29.69 26.31
CA GLN A 86 -1.97 28.95 25.15
C GLN A 86 -0.99 27.86 25.59
N PRO A 87 -0.96 26.69 24.93
CA PRO A 87 0.05 25.68 25.19
C PRO A 87 1.44 26.13 24.72
N SER A 88 2.48 25.51 25.28
CA SER A 88 3.87 25.69 24.87
C SER A 88 4.43 24.32 24.45
N PRO A 89 4.15 23.86 23.21
CA PRO A 89 4.48 22.51 22.78
C PRO A 89 5.98 22.26 22.77
N LYS A 90 6.35 21.00 23.00
CA LYS A 90 7.74 20.53 23.01
C LYS A 90 7.83 19.23 22.23
N ILE A 91 8.92 19.05 21.49
CA ILE A 91 9.25 17.77 20.90
C ILE A 91 9.66 16.83 22.03
N THR A 92 8.87 15.80 22.28
CA THR A 92 9.14 14.79 23.32
C THR A 92 9.80 13.54 22.75
N GLU A 93 9.64 13.28 21.45
CA GLU A 93 10.16 12.09 20.78
C GLU A 93 10.90 12.48 19.49
N PRO A 94 12.19 12.14 19.35
CA PRO A 94 12.95 12.46 18.15
C PRO A 94 12.59 11.51 17.00
N CYS A 95 12.43 12.05 15.80
CA CYS A 95 12.20 11.27 14.60
C CYS A 95 13.50 10.62 14.09
N PRO A 96 13.56 9.29 13.89
CA PRO A 96 14.73 8.60 13.34
C PRO A 96 15.23 9.19 12.00
N ASP A 97 16.52 9.03 11.70
CA ASP A 97 17.14 9.54 10.46
C ASP A 97 16.93 8.63 9.24
N GLN A 98 16.75 7.34 9.46
CA GLN A 98 16.50 6.37 8.39
C GLN A 98 14.99 6.22 8.17
N TYR A 99 14.58 6.23 6.89
CA TYR A 99 13.16 6.15 6.54
C TYR A 99 12.46 4.94 7.17
N ARG A 100 13.07 3.76 7.08
CA ARG A 100 12.48 2.52 7.60
C ARG A 100 12.27 2.56 9.11
N ASP A 101 13.29 3.00 9.86
CA ASP A 101 13.23 3.11 11.32
C ASP A 101 12.20 4.15 11.74
N GLY A 102 12.07 5.23 10.98
CA GLY A 102 11.09 6.28 11.24
C GLY A 102 9.65 5.86 10.93
N ILE A 103 9.42 5.04 9.89
CA ILE A 103 8.10 4.44 9.63
C ILE A 103 7.72 3.44 10.73
N GLU A 104 8.68 2.63 11.21
CA GLU A 104 8.44 1.72 12.35
C GLU A 104 8.11 2.50 13.64
N ALA A 105 8.86 3.57 13.92
CA ALA A 105 8.61 4.42 15.06
C ALA A 105 7.22 5.08 14.98
N ALA A 106 6.86 5.64 13.81
CA ALA A 106 5.54 6.23 13.56
C ALA A 106 4.40 5.21 13.79
N PHE A 107 4.52 4.01 13.22
CA PHE A 107 3.53 2.93 13.44
C PHE A 107 3.33 2.59 14.92
N LEU A 108 4.40 2.51 15.69
CA LEU A 108 4.34 2.21 17.12
C LEU A 108 3.78 3.38 17.93
N ASP A 109 4.09 4.62 17.53
CA ASP A 109 3.57 5.81 18.17
C ASP A 109 2.06 5.92 17.95
N GLU A 110 1.60 5.80 16.70
CA GLU A 110 0.17 5.88 16.36
C GLU A 110 -0.70 4.85 17.09
N GLN A 111 -0.21 3.62 17.25
CA GLN A 111 -0.94 2.62 18.04
C GLN A 111 -1.05 3.01 19.53
N LYS A 112 0.01 3.57 20.12
CA LYS A 112 -0.02 4.03 21.52
C LYS A 112 -0.89 5.27 21.67
N THR A 113 -0.83 6.19 20.71
CA THR A 113 -1.63 7.43 20.69
C THR A 113 -3.11 7.11 20.57
N THR A 114 -3.48 6.15 19.73
CA THR A 114 -4.85 5.62 19.64
C THR A 114 -5.40 5.22 21.01
N ASP A 115 -4.66 4.37 21.74
CA ASP A 115 -5.08 3.92 23.08
C ASP A 115 -5.17 5.08 24.07
N PHE A 116 -4.20 5.99 24.02
CA PHE A 116 -4.15 7.17 24.89
C PHE A 116 -5.33 8.13 24.64
N TYR A 117 -5.73 8.35 23.39
CA TYR A 117 -6.86 9.21 23.06
C TYR A 117 -8.19 8.61 23.49
N TYR A 118 -8.35 7.30 23.38
CA TYR A 118 -9.50 6.62 23.98
C TYR A 118 -9.51 6.71 25.51
N GLU A 119 -8.36 6.77 26.20
CA GLU A 119 -8.34 7.05 27.64
C GLU A 119 -8.86 8.45 27.98
N ILE A 120 -8.44 9.46 27.22
CA ILE A 120 -8.90 10.84 27.42
C ILE A 120 -10.41 10.93 27.17
N GLU A 121 -10.89 10.33 26.07
CA GLU A 121 -12.31 10.24 25.76
C GLU A 121 -13.12 9.64 26.91
N ARG A 122 -12.65 8.55 27.52
CA ARG A 122 -13.35 7.90 28.64
C ARG A 122 -13.38 8.78 29.90
N LYS A 123 -12.28 9.50 30.18
CA LYS A 123 -12.16 10.38 31.37
C LYS A 123 -12.95 11.67 31.23
N ALA A 124 -13.02 12.23 30.03
CA ALA A 124 -13.66 13.52 29.78
C ALA A 124 -15.17 13.48 30.07
N GLN A 125 -15.66 14.53 30.74
CA GLN A 125 -17.08 14.73 31.02
C GLN A 125 -17.77 15.58 29.93
N ASP A 126 -17.02 16.51 29.34
CA ASP A 126 -17.50 17.36 28.27
C ASP A 126 -17.67 16.55 26.97
N LEU A 127 -18.89 16.55 26.42
CA LEU A 127 -19.22 15.76 25.23
C LEU A 127 -18.44 16.19 23.99
N SER A 128 -18.10 17.48 23.86
CA SER A 128 -17.30 17.97 22.74
C SER A 128 -15.87 17.43 22.83
N ILE A 129 -15.27 17.46 24.02
CA ILE A 129 -13.93 16.90 24.24
C ILE A 129 -13.92 15.40 23.95
N LYS A 130 -14.94 14.66 24.42
CA LYS A 130 -15.08 13.23 24.13
C LYS A 130 -15.10 12.95 22.63
N GLU A 131 -15.91 13.70 21.88
CA GLU A 131 -16.04 13.51 20.44
C GLU A 131 -14.73 13.83 19.71
N THR A 132 -14.05 14.93 20.05
CA THR A 132 -12.77 15.30 19.44
C THR A 132 -11.73 14.18 19.61
N PHE A 133 -11.55 13.65 20.82
CA PHE A 133 -10.57 12.59 21.06
C PHE A 133 -10.99 11.24 20.47
N ARG A 134 -12.29 10.96 20.35
CA ARG A 134 -12.77 9.75 19.66
C ARG A 134 -12.44 9.79 18.17
N GLN A 135 -12.63 10.94 17.53
CA GLN A 135 -12.32 11.13 16.11
C GLN A 135 -10.82 11.03 15.86
N ALA A 136 -10.00 11.74 16.65
CA ALA A 136 -8.55 11.65 16.56
C ALA A 136 -8.05 10.21 16.76
N ALA A 137 -8.58 9.47 17.74
CA ALA A 137 -8.21 8.06 17.92
C ALA A 137 -8.56 7.16 16.71
N ALA A 138 -9.64 7.47 15.99
CA ALA A 138 -9.99 6.74 14.77
C ALA A 138 -9.04 7.08 13.61
N ASP A 139 -8.62 8.35 13.52
CA ASP A 139 -7.65 8.81 12.53
C ASP A 139 -6.27 8.19 12.81
N GLU A 140 -5.79 8.17 14.07
CA GLU A 140 -4.52 7.52 14.44
C GLU A 140 -4.51 6.02 14.11
N GLN A 141 -5.64 5.34 14.28
CA GLN A 141 -5.75 3.94 13.89
C GLN A 141 -5.60 3.77 12.36
N ASN A 142 -6.14 4.70 11.56
CA ASN A 142 -5.93 4.70 10.11
C ASN A 142 -4.48 5.03 9.76
N HIS A 143 -3.85 5.97 10.47
CA HIS A 143 -2.44 6.32 10.29
C HIS A 143 -1.53 5.12 10.56
N ALA A 144 -1.75 4.40 11.66
CA ALA A 144 -1.03 3.17 11.99
C ALA A 144 -1.13 2.13 10.85
N VAL A 145 -2.31 1.96 10.24
CA VAL A 145 -2.49 1.05 9.10
C VAL A 145 -1.66 1.50 7.89
N TRP A 146 -1.60 2.79 7.60
CA TRP A 146 -0.75 3.33 6.53
C TRP A 146 0.75 3.12 6.80
N PHE A 147 1.22 3.39 8.01
CA PHE A 147 2.62 3.16 8.36
C PHE A 147 2.98 1.67 8.32
N LEU A 148 2.07 0.78 8.73
CA LEU A 148 2.23 -0.67 8.54
C LEU A 148 2.34 -1.06 7.06
N TYR A 149 1.53 -0.45 6.19
CA TYR A 149 1.62 -0.65 4.75
C TYR A 149 2.99 -0.21 4.20
N PHE A 150 3.47 0.99 4.55
CA PHE A 150 4.78 1.47 4.11
C PHE A 150 5.93 0.62 4.64
N PHE A 151 5.82 0.12 5.87
CA PHE A 151 6.81 -0.78 6.45
C PHE A 151 6.89 -2.12 5.71
N SER A 152 5.73 -2.65 5.32
CA SER A 152 5.57 -3.94 4.64
C SER A 152 5.93 -3.86 3.14
N PHE A 153 5.71 -2.70 2.51
CA PHE A 153 5.88 -2.50 1.08
C PHE A 153 6.69 -1.24 0.70
N PRO A 154 7.96 -1.11 1.16
CA PRO A 154 8.73 0.14 1.09
C PRO A 154 9.12 0.58 -0.34
N LYS A 155 8.96 -0.28 -1.34
CA LYS A 155 9.27 0.02 -2.76
C LYS A 155 8.06 -0.11 -3.69
N ARG A 156 6.85 -0.38 -3.17
CA ARG A 156 5.65 -0.40 -4.02
C ARG A 156 5.25 1.03 -4.36
N ASN A 157 5.07 1.27 -5.65
CA ASN A 157 4.58 2.52 -6.20
C ASN A 157 3.21 2.20 -6.82
N ASP A 158 2.08 2.74 -6.36
CA ASP A 158 0.75 2.39 -6.92
C ASP A 158 0.65 2.71 -8.41
N HIS A 159 1.40 3.71 -8.90
CA HIS A 159 1.49 3.96 -10.34
C HIS A 159 2.16 2.82 -11.10
N GLN A 160 3.07 2.08 -10.47
CA GLN A 160 3.70 0.90 -11.04
C GLN A 160 2.77 -0.31 -10.90
N VAL A 161 2.00 -0.44 -9.82
CA VAL A 161 0.96 -1.49 -9.67
C VAL A 161 -0.18 -1.29 -10.66
N ARG A 162 -0.70 -0.07 -10.84
CA ARG A 162 -1.70 0.24 -11.87
C ARG A 162 -1.16 0.05 -13.28
N ARG A 163 0.05 0.56 -13.58
CA ARG A 163 0.67 0.32 -14.89
C ARG A 163 0.96 -1.16 -15.15
N GLN A 164 1.38 -1.92 -14.14
CA GLN A 164 1.60 -3.36 -14.24
C GLN A 164 0.28 -4.14 -14.40
N GLN A 165 -0.82 -3.66 -13.80
CA GLN A 165 -2.17 -4.19 -14.03
C GLN A 165 -2.76 -3.81 -15.40
N GLU A 166 -2.21 -2.76 -16.04
CA GLU A 166 -2.62 -2.24 -17.35
C GLU A 166 -1.64 -2.62 -18.48
N TYR A 167 -0.63 -3.48 -18.22
CA TYR A 167 0.39 -3.86 -19.19
C TYR A 167 0.28 -5.35 -19.56
N GLY A 168 0.52 -5.69 -20.83
CA GLY A 168 0.53 -7.08 -21.29
C GLY A 168 -0.80 -7.82 -21.08
N ALA A 169 -0.74 -9.10 -20.71
CA ALA A 169 -1.91 -9.95 -20.51
C ALA A 169 -2.83 -9.46 -19.39
N THR A 170 -2.29 -8.93 -18.29
CA THR A 170 -3.10 -8.40 -17.19
C THR A 170 -3.94 -7.20 -17.64
N GLY A 171 -3.35 -6.28 -18.41
CA GLY A 171 -4.05 -5.13 -18.99
C GLY A 171 -5.13 -5.55 -19.99
N ALA A 172 -4.80 -6.49 -20.88
CA ALA A 172 -5.77 -7.03 -21.82
C ALA A 172 -6.97 -7.67 -21.12
N LEU A 173 -6.77 -8.41 -20.03
CA LEU A 173 -7.84 -9.10 -19.30
C LEU A 173 -8.76 -8.11 -18.56
N SER A 174 -8.21 -7.03 -18.01
CA SER A 174 -8.98 -6.00 -17.29
C SER A 174 -9.73 -5.02 -18.21
N ALA A 175 -9.31 -4.86 -19.46
CA ALA A 175 -9.96 -3.98 -20.43
C ALA A 175 -11.42 -4.40 -20.74
N PRO A 176 -12.42 -3.48 -20.66
CA PRO A 176 -13.83 -3.82 -20.89
C PRO A 176 -14.15 -4.12 -22.36
N SER A 177 -13.42 -3.50 -23.28
CA SER A 177 -13.51 -3.72 -24.73
C SER A 177 -12.13 -3.49 -25.35
N LEU A 178 -11.89 -4.11 -26.51
CA LEU A 178 -10.59 -4.07 -27.18
C LEU A 178 -10.76 -3.82 -28.68
N THR A 179 -9.96 -2.93 -29.22
CA THR A 179 -9.74 -2.80 -30.66
C THR A 179 -8.62 -3.75 -31.13
N LEU A 180 -8.46 -3.93 -32.44
CA LEU A 180 -7.32 -4.68 -32.99
C LEU A 180 -5.97 -4.07 -32.58
N ALA A 181 -5.88 -2.74 -32.50
CA ALA A 181 -4.68 -2.06 -32.05
C ALA A 181 -4.37 -2.39 -30.58
N ASP A 182 -5.38 -2.35 -29.71
CA ASP A 182 -5.21 -2.70 -28.30
C ASP A 182 -4.72 -4.13 -28.13
N MET A 183 -5.33 -5.09 -28.87
CA MET A 183 -4.93 -6.50 -28.81
C MET A 183 -3.48 -6.72 -29.24
N LEU A 184 -3.03 -6.05 -30.32
CA LEU A 184 -1.64 -6.14 -30.77
C LEU A 184 -0.66 -5.50 -29.78
N ILE A 185 -1.03 -4.34 -29.20
CA ILE A 185 -0.23 -3.65 -28.19
C ILE A 185 -0.08 -4.54 -26.95
N TYR A 186 -1.17 -5.06 -26.40
CA TYR A 186 -1.08 -5.94 -25.23
C TYR A 186 -0.33 -7.24 -25.53
N ALA A 187 -0.52 -7.83 -26.72
CA ALA A 187 0.22 -9.03 -27.11
C ALA A 187 1.74 -8.79 -27.08
N ILE A 188 2.23 -7.71 -27.72
CA ILE A 188 3.68 -7.47 -27.78
C ILE A 188 4.26 -7.00 -26.44
N GLN A 189 3.49 -6.26 -25.66
CA GLN A 189 3.86 -5.90 -24.30
C GLN A 189 4.07 -7.14 -23.43
N ASP A 190 3.22 -8.17 -23.57
CA ASP A 190 3.37 -9.40 -22.81
C ASP A 190 4.65 -10.18 -23.19
N GLU A 191 4.99 -10.21 -24.49
CA GLU A 191 6.25 -10.80 -24.96
C GLU A 191 7.48 -10.03 -24.43
N TYR A 192 7.42 -8.70 -24.38
CA TYR A 192 8.47 -7.87 -23.77
C TYR A 192 8.60 -8.14 -22.27
N LEU A 193 7.47 -8.28 -21.57
CA LEU A 193 7.44 -8.64 -20.15
C LEU A 193 8.11 -10.00 -19.90
N ALA A 194 7.85 -10.98 -20.77
CA ALA A 194 8.50 -12.28 -20.71
C ALA A 194 10.02 -12.17 -20.96
N GLN A 195 10.48 -11.40 -21.96
CA GLN A 195 11.91 -11.16 -22.19
C GLN A 195 12.61 -10.57 -20.97
N ALA A 196 12.08 -9.47 -20.43
CA ALA A 196 12.65 -8.78 -19.28
C ALA A 196 12.68 -9.68 -18.04
N ARG A 197 11.61 -10.46 -17.81
CA ARG A 197 11.53 -11.43 -16.71
C ARG A 197 12.59 -12.50 -16.79
N TYR A 198 12.78 -13.09 -17.97
CA TYR A 198 13.77 -14.16 -18.13
C TYR A 198 15.21 -13.64 -18.13
N GLU A 199 15.46 -12.43 -18.61
CA GLU A 199 16.75 -11.77 -18.46
C GLU A 199 17.09 -11.54 -16.98
N ASP A 200 16.15 -11.04 -16.18
CA ASP A 200 16.33 -10.86 -14.74
C ASP A 200 16.59 -12.19 -14.00
N ILE A 201 15.84 -13.25 -14.33
CA ILE A 201 16.04 -14.59 -13.77
C ILE A 201 17.43 -15.13 -14.12
N ARG A 202 17.88 -14.95 -15.37
CA ARG A 202 19.21 -15.39 -15.81
C ARG A 202 20.33 -14.64 -15.11
N ARG A 203 20.15 -13.34 -14.90
CA ARG A 203 21.12 -12.51 -14.17
C ARG A 203 21.28 -12.98 -12.71
N GLU A 204 20.18 -13.33 -12.07
CA GLU A 204 20.18 -13.72 -10.65
C GLU A 204 20.56 -15.19 -10.42
N PHE A 205 20.01 -16.11 -11.22
CA PHE A 205 20.09 -17.55 -10.99
C PHE A 205 20.92 -18.31 -12.02
N GLY A 206 21.47 -17.61 -13.01
CA GLY A 206 22.22 -18.20 -14.13
C GLY A 206 21.34 -18.82 -15.22
N ASP A 207 22.00 -19.45 -16.19
CA ASP A 207 21.36 -19.97 -17.41
C ASP A 207 20.60 -21.30 -17.18
N ILE A 208 19.42 -21.20 -16.58
CA ILE A 208 18.51 -22.34 -16.44
C ILE A 208 17.86 -22.63 -17.80
N GLN A 209 18.15 -23.81 -18.35
CA GLN A 209 17.81 -24.19 -19.72
C GLN A 209 16.34 -23.99 -20.12
N THR A 210 15.39 -24.20 -19.20
CA THR A 210 13.95 -23.99 -19.46
C THR A 210 13.65 -22.53 -19.82
N PHE A 211 14.13 -21.59 -19.00
CA PHE A 211 13.90 -20.15 -19.22
C PHE A 211 14.62 -19.66 -20.46
N VAL A 212 15.85 -20.12 -20.73
CA VAL A 212 16.60 -19.78 -21.95
C VAL A 212 15.84 -20.21 -23.22
N ARG A 213 15.30 -21.42 -23.26
CA ARG A 213 14.58 -21.92 -24.44
C ARG A 213 13.29 -21.16 -24.70
N ILE A 214 12.57 -20.82 -23.63
CA ILE A 214 11.31 -20.08 -23.71
C ILE A 214 11.60 -18.64 -24.11
N GLN A 215 12.62 -17.99 -23.54
CA GLN A 215 13.07 -16.66 -23.96
C GLN A 215 13.39 -16.60 -25.47
N GLU A 216 14.05 -17.62 -26.03
CA GLU A 216 14.28 -17.68 -27.48
C GLU A 216 13.01 -17.95 -28.30
N ALA A 217 11.98 -18.58 -27.71
CA ALA A 217 10.67 -18.72 -28.33
C ALA A 217 9.91 -17.40 -28.42
N GLU A 218 9.89 -16.62 -27.33
CA GLU A 218 9.19 -15.33 -27.31
C GLU A 218 9.77 -14.34 -28.35
N LYS A 219 11.08 -14.40 -28.65
CA LYS A 219 11.67 -13.60 -29.74
C LYS A 219 11.02 -13.88 -31.10
N ARG A 220 10.57 -15.12 -31.34
CA ARG A 220 9.84 -15.48 -32.56
C ARG A 220 8.41 -14.96 -32.51
N HIS A 221 7.78 -14.92 -31.34
CA HIS A 221 6.45 -14.31 -31.16
C HIS A 221 6.50 -12.81 -31.43
N ILE A 222 7.49 -12.09 -30.89
CA ILE A 222 7.73 -10.66 -31.19
C ILE A 222 7.85 -10.43 -32.70
N SER A 223 8.62 -11.28 -33.40
CA SER A 223 8.76 -11.19 -34.87
C SER A 223 7.43 -11.40 -35.61
N ALA A 224 6.62 -12.37 -35.18
CA ALA A 224 5.30 -12.62 -35.75
C ALA A 224 4.35 -11.43 -35.51
N LEU A 225 4.34 -10.88 -34.30
CA LEU A 225 3.53 -9.69 -33.95
C LEU A 225 3.96 -8.47 -34.75
N ASN A 226 5.26 -8.20 -34.88
CA ASN A 226 5.80 -7.09 -35.67
C ASN A 226 5.35 -7.13 -37.14
N THR A 227 5.16 -8.33 -37.69
CA THR A 227 4.59 -8.50 -39.04
C THR A 227 3.14 -7.99 -39.11
N LEU A 228 2.34 -8.24 -38.07
CA LEU A 228 0.98 -7.70 -37.98
C LEU A 228 0.99 -6.18 -37.75
N PHE A 229 1.82 -5.64 -36.85
CA PHE A 229 1.96 -4.19 -36.68
C PHE A 229 2.26 -3.48 -38.00
N THR A 230 3.20 -4.02 -38.78
CA THR A 230 3.57 -3.49 -40.09
C THR A 230 2.39 -3.56 -41.07
N ARG A 231 1.71 -4.70 -41.17
CA ARG A 231 0.59 -4.90 -42.10
C ARG A 231 -0.59 -3.99 -41.80
N TYR A 232 -0.92 -3.79 -40.52
CA TYR A 232 -2.05 -2.98 -40.07
C TYR A 232 -1.67 -1.52 -39.80
N GLN A 233 -0.41 -1.12 -40.07
CA GLN A 233 0.12 0.24 -39.90
C GLN A 233 -0.06 0.79 -38.48
N ILE A 234 0.01 -0.09 -37.49
CA ILE A 234 -0.04 0.28 -36.08
C ILE A 234 1.39 0.55 -35.60
N PRO A 235 1.67 1.65 -34.90
CA PRO A 235 2.98 1.90 -34.33
C PRO A 235 3.30 0.88 -33.24
N VAL A 236 4.50 0.30 -33.32
CA VAL A 236 5.01 -0.60 -32.27
C VAL A 236 5.31 0.24 -31.01
N PRO A 237 4.79 -0.13 -29.82
CA PRO A 237 5.10 0.58 -28.59
C PRO A 237 6.59 0.43 -28.21
N SER A 238 7.13 1.39 -27.46
CA SER A 238 8.47 1.26 -26.87
C SER A 238 8.49 0.10 -25.86
N ASP A 239 9.60 -0.61 -25.78
CA ASP A 239 9.82 -1.61 -24.74
C ASP A 239 10.26 -0.92 -23.43
N ASP A 240 9.33 -0.81 -22.48
CA ASP A 240 9.55 -0.36 -21.11
C ASP A 240 9.33 -1.50 -20.09
N ALA A 241 9.33 -2.76 -20.54
CA ALA A 241 8.89 -3.91 -19.76
C ALA A 241 9.73 -4.15 -18.49
N SER A 242 11.01 -3.79 -18.50
CA SER A 242 11.90 -3.87 -17.34
C SER A 242 11.39 -3.08 -16.13
N GLN A 243 10.53 -2.07 -16.33
CA GLN A 243 9.90 -1.32 -15.25
C GLN A 243 8.79 -2.11 -14.54
N TYR A 244 8.32 -3.21 -15.12
CA TYR A 244 7.18 -4.00 -14.60
C TYR A 244 7.60 -5.41 -14.17
N VAL A 245 8.90 -5.70 -14.11
CA VAL A 245 9.44 -6.98 -13.65
C VAL A 245 9.97 -6.83 -12.23
N THR A 246 9.75 -7.86 -11.42
CA THR A 246 10.37 -8.03 -10.11
C THR A 246 11.16 -9.32 -10.09
N THR A 247 12.38 -9.28 -9.56
CA THR A 247 13.22 -10.48 -9.43
C THR A 247 12.59 -11.45 -8.42
N PRO A 248 12.33 -12.71 -8.80
CA PRO A 248 11.84 -13.72 -7.85
C PRO A 248 12.87 -14.03 -6.77
N ASP A 249 12.43 -14.40 -5.56
CA ASP A 249 13.35 -14.69 -4.43
C ASP A 249 14.08 -16.04 -4.54
N SER A 250 13.67 -16.90 -5.47
CA SER A 250 14.28 -18.21 -5.69
C SER A 250 13.94 -18.77 -7.07
N VAL A 251 14.67 -19.80 -7.49
CA VAL A 251 14.35 -20.57 -8.72
C VAL A 251 12.95 -21.18 -8.65
N LYS A 252 12.50 -21.63 -7.48
CA LYS A 252 11.13 -22.14 -7.29
C LYS A 252 10.09 -21.03 -7.52
N ALA A 253 10.32 -19.85 -6.94
CA ALA A 253 9.46 -18.68 -7.16
C ALA A 253 9.47 -18.23 -8.63
N ALA A 254 10.61 -18.32 -9.32
CA ALA A 254 10.71 -18.04 -10.74
C ALA A 254 9.86 -19.00 -11.61
N TYR A 255 9.87 -20.30 -11.30
CA TYR A 255 8.99 -21.26 -11.97
C TYR A 255 7.50 -20.99 -11.68
N ALA A 256 7.15 -20.65 -10.44
CA ALA A 256 5.77 -20.31 -10.08
C ALA A 256 5.29 -19.04 -10.80
N ALA A 257 6.13 -18.00 -10.87
CA ALA A 257 5.84 -16.79 -11.64
C ALA A 257 5.70 -17.07 -13.14
N GLY A 258 6.53 -17.95 -13.70
CA GLY A 258 6.41 -18.43 -15.08
C GLY A 258 5.07 -19.14 -15.34
N VAL A 259 4.64 -20.04 -14.44
CA VAL A 259 3.32 -20.69 -14.54
C VAL A 259 2.18 -19.67 -14.57
N GLN A 260 2.21 -18.69 -13.67
CA GLN A 260 1.17 -17.67 -13.59
C GLN A 260 1.14 -16.79 -14.86
N GLY A 261 2.31 -16.35 -15.33
CA GLY A 261 2.43 -15.55 -16.56
C GLY A 261 1.85 -16.27 -17.78
N GLU A 262 2.12 -17.56 -17.94
CA GLU A 262 1.56 -18.34 -19.06
C GLU A 262 0.03 -18.53 -18.96
N ILE A 263 -0.51 -18.70 -17.75
CA ILE A 263 -1.97 -18.78 -17.55
C ILE A 263 -2.64 -17.48 -17.99
N GLU A 264 -2.06 -16.34 -17.63
CA GLU A 264 -2.55 -15.01 -18.02
C GLU A 264 -2.43 -14.79 -19.53
N ASN A 265 -1.28 -15.13 -20.13
CA ASN A 265 -1.05 -15.02 -21.58
C ASN A 265 -2.04 -15.87 -22.39
N ILE A 266 -2.26 -17.14 -22.00
CA ILE A 266 -3.26 -18.01 -22.61
C ILE A 266 -4.65 -17.38 -22.52
N SER A 267 -5.04 -16.92 -21.33
CA SER A 267 -6.35 -16.31 -21.08
C SER A 267 -6.54 -15.03 -21.92
N MET A 268 -5.49 -14.23 -22.10
CA MET A 268 -5.49 -13.06 -22.97
C MET A 268 -5.81 -13.46 -24.41
N TYR A 269 -5.10 -14.43 -24.99
CA TYR A 269 -5.38 -14.86 -26.36
C TYR A 269 -6.74 -15.54 -26.51
N GLU A 270 -7.20 -16.30 -25.51
CA GLU A 270 -8.56 -16.84 -25.49
C GLU A 270 -9.60 -15.72 -25.55
N LYS A 271 -9.41 -14.64 -24.78
CA LYS A 271 -10.26 -13.43 -24.85
C LYS A 271 -10.22 -12.78 -26.23
N PHE A 272 -9.03 -12.61 -26.82
CA PHE A 272 -8.88 -11.98 -28.14
C PHE A 272 -9.60 -12.79 -29.23
N LEU A 273 -9.50 -14.12 -29.19
CA LEU A 273 -10.07 -15.00 -30.21
C LEU A 273 -11.61 -15.05 -30.23
N LEU A 274 -12.27 -14.48 -29.21
CA LEU A 274 -13.72 -14.26 -29.19
C LEU A 274 -14.18 -13.10 -30.08
N TYR A 275 -13.27 -12.19 -30.44
CA TYR A 275 -13.59 -11.07 -31.34
C TYR A 275 -13.65 -11.52 -32.79
N ASP A 276 -14.32 -10.72 -33.62
CA ASP A 276 -14.21 -10.83 -35.07
C ASP A 276 -12.84 -10.26 -35.49
N LEU A 277 -12.00 -11.13 -36.04
CA LEU A 277 -10.60 -10.86 -36.32
C LEU A 277 -10.30 -11.21 -37.78
N PRO A 278 -9.44 -10.43 -38.46
CA PRO A 278 -8.86 -10.86 -39.71
C PRO A 278 -8.16 -12.22 -39.59
N GLU A 279 -8.22 -13.02 -40.66
CA GLU A 279 -7.77 -14.42 -40.62
C GLU A 279 -6.27 -14.57 -40.30
N ASP A 280 -5.44 -13.64 -40.77
CA ASP A 280 -4.02 -13.63 -40.48
C ASP A 280 -3.72 -13.32 -39.00
N VAL A 281 -4.45 -12.40 -38.39
CA VAL A 281 -4.37 -12.10 -36.95
C VAL A 281 -4.85 -13.31 -36.14
N ARG A 282 -6.00 -13.89 -36.49
CA ARG A 282 -6.54 -15.09 -35.83
C ARG A 282 -5.55 -16.25 -35.87
N THR A 283 -4.87 -16.43 -37.01
CA THR A 283 -3.83 -17.45 -37.19
C THR A 283 -2.66 -17.23 -36.23
N VAL A 284 -2.10 -16.02 -36.18
CA VAL A 284 -0.98 -15.69 -35.30
C VAL A 284 -1.37 -15.82 -33.82
N PHE A 285 -2.50 -15.25 -33.39
CA PHE A 285 -2.96 -15.35 -31.99
C PHE A 285 -3.21 -16.79 -31.56
N THR A 286 -3.74 -17.64 -32.45
CA THR A 286 -3.91 -19.07 -32.18
C THR A 286 -2.56 -19.78 -32.01
N GLN A 287 -1.57 -19.45 -32.84
CA GLN A 287 -0.23 -20.02 -32.74
C GLN A 287 0.47 -19.62 -31.44
N LEU A 288 0.39 -18.34 -31.05
CA LEU A 288 1.00 -17.82 -29.83
C LEU A 288 0.36 -18.46 -28.60
N ARG A 289 -0.98 -18.48 -28.49
CA ARG A 289 -1.68 -19.21 -27.40
C ARG A 289 -1.24 -20.68 -27.29
N ASN A 290 -1.09 -21.36 -28.42
CA ASN A 290 -0.67 -22.76 -28.43
C ASN A 290 0.80 -22.93 -28.01
N ALA A 291 1.67 -21.96 -28.30
CA ALA A 291 3.03 -21.92 -27.78
C ALA A 291 3.03 -21.72 -26.25
N SER A 292 2.22 -20.80 -25.73
CA SER A 292 2.04 -20.54 -24.29
C SER A 292 1.55 -21.78 -23.53
N LEU A 293 0.67 -22.59 -24.13
CA LEU A 293 0.29 -23.90 -23.56
C LEU A 293 1.49 -24.85 -23.38
N ASN A 294 2.43 -24.84 -24.33
CA ASN A 294 3.66 -25.63 -24.24
C ASN A 294 4.62 -25.07 -23.19
N HIS A 295 4.73 -23.75 -23.09
CA HIS A 295 5.52 -23.06 -22.07
C HIS A 295 4.98 -23.37 -20.67
N LEU A 296 3.67 -23.25 -20.47
CA LEU A 296 2.98 -23.58 -19.21
C LEU A 296 3.31 -25.01 -18.76
N ALA A 297 3.25 -25.98 -19.69
CA ALA A 297 3.60 -27.36 -19.39
C ALA A 297 5.08 -27.51 -18.99
N ALA A 298 5.99 -26.76 -19.63
CA ALA A 298 7.40 -26.76 -19.28
C ALA A 298 7.66 -26.15 -17.89
N PHE A 299 7.01 -25.03 -17.56
CA PHE A 299 7.13 -24.41 -16.24
C PHE A 299 6.53 -25.27 -15.13
N ARG A 300 5.36 -25.89 -15.34
CA ARG A 300 4.77 -26.83 -14.36
C ARG A 300 5.69 -28.02 -14.06
N ARG A 301 6.31 -28.61 -15.10
CA ARG A 301 7.30 -29.67 -14.91
C ARG A 301 8.54 -29.19 -14.16
N GLY A 302 8.97 -27.95 -14.42
CA GLY A 302 10.06 -27.32 -13.70
C GLY A 302 9.75 -27.11 -12.23
N LEU A 303 8.57 -26.57 -11.93
CA LEU A 303 8.10 -26.31 -10.57
C LEU A 303 8.01 -27.61 -9.75
N ALA A 304 7.41 -28.67 -10.31
CA ALA A 304 7.28 -29.95 -9.62
C ALA A 304 8.63 -30.54 -9.19
N ARG A 305 9.67 -30.44 -10.04
CA ARG A 305 11.03 -30.90 -9.66
C ARG A 305 11.63 -30.13 -8.48
N MET A 306 11.23 -28.87 -8.29
CA MET A 306 11.67 -28.03 -7.17
C MET A 306 10.88 -28.29 -5.87
N GLU A 307 9.82 -29.10 -5.91
CA GLU A 307 9.07 -29.53 -4.72
C GLU A 307 9.57 -30.86 -4.16
N GLU A 308 10.28 -31.62 -4.98
CA GLU A 308 10.89 -32.91 -4.63
C GLU A 308 12.35 -32.79 -4.17
N SER A 309 12.94 -31.57 -4.23
CA SER A 309 14.34 -31.27 -3.87
C SER A 309 14.44 -30.40 -2.63
#